data_AF-A0AAC9N6T8-F1
#
_entry.id   AF-A0AAC9N6T8-F1
#
_cell.length_a   1.000
_cell.length_b   1.000
_cell.length_c   1.000
_cell.angle_alpha   90.00
_cell.angle_beta   90.00
_cell.angle_gamma   90.00
#
_symmetry.space_group_name_H-M   'P 1'
#
loop_
_entity.id
_entity.type
_entity.pdbx_description
1 polymer ?
#
loop_
_entity_poly.entity_id
_entity_poly.type
_entity_poly.pdbx_seq_one_letter_code
_entity_poly.pdbx_strand_id
1 'polypeptide(L)'
;MILVYLINNKILTIKKMEYENLKAFTRSTKSSKSTVYRFYKKNSQLFNETKIKGGKRLFPADHVKYFDSETMFEENKNLRKEIQSMRNLIDCLEDKNSLQYTLWMMEWSFFFTIPYKLERNKKSCFKQMHGVYDYLLKKYGDNTELRMFFSTEPFTDRKGYHNHFVIYIEDKKLHEQVVTDIQEYFNYDRVEVSVYDKYKAGLFYMSKEGLNGEDWDFINNSKNTTSDES
;
A
#
# COMPACT_ATOMS: atom_id res chain seq x y z
N MET A 1 8.71 26.75 -0.76
CA MET A 1 9.81 25.86 -0.34
C MET A 1 9.20 24.75 0.50
N ILE A 2 8.95 23.59 -0.11
CA ILE A 2 8.42 22.41 0.57
C ILE A 2 9.63 21.65 1.10
N LEU A 3 9.70 21.50 2.43
CA LEU A 3 10.72 20.70 3.09
C LEU A 3 10.21 19.26 3.14
N VAL A 4 10.84 18.36 2.38
CA VAL A 4 10.50 16.93 2.36
C VAL A 4 11.49 16.21 3.28
N TYR A 5 10.99 15.49 4.29
CA TYR A 5 11.80 14.58 5.10
C TYR A 5 11.21 13.17 5.04
N LEU A 6 12.09 12.18 4.87
CA LEU A 6 11.80 10.77 5.00
C LEU A 6 11.96 10.37 6.47
N ILE A 7 10.86 10.05 7.16
CA ILE A 7 10.88 9.34 8.44
C ILE A 7 9.80 8.25 8.38
N ASN A 8 10.19 6.99 8.60
CA ASN A 8 9.32 5.80 8.67
C ASN A 8 8.47 5.48 7.43
N ASN A 9 9.07 5.46 6.24
CA ASN A 9 8.47 4.91 5.00
C ASN A 9 7.07 5.43 4.63
N LYS A 10 6.69 6.63 5.10
CA LYS A 10 5.54 7.38 4.60
C LYS A 10 6.06 8.67 3.99
N ILE A 11 5.60 8.97 2.77
CA ILE A 11 5.58 10.36 2.30
C ILE A 11 4.57 11.07 3.18
N LEU A 12 5.02 11.62 4.30
CA LEU A 12 4.30 12.67 4.97
C LEU A 12 4.59 13.94 4.20
N THR A 13 3.75 14.23 3.21
CA THR A 13 3.52 15.63 2.90
C THR A 13 3.06 16.25 4.21
N ILE A 14 3.92 17.01 4.89
CA ILE A 14 3.47 17.89 5.97
C ILE A 14 2.64 18.94 5.26
N LYS A 15 1.40 18.58 4.95
CA LYS A 15 0.39 19.53 4.53
C LYS A 15 0.28 20.45 5.73
N LYS A 16 0.77 21.67 5.56
CA LYS A 16 0.74 22.66 6.62
C LYS A 16 -0.72 22.78 7.04
N MET A 17 -1.04 22.35 8.26
CA MET A 17 -2.42 22.31 8.75
C MET A 17 -2.99 23.72 8.63
N GLU A 18 -4.02 23.86 7.79
CA GLU A 18 -4.72 25.12 7.58
C GLU A 18 -5.67 25.35 8.75
N TYR A 19 -5.84 26.62 9.13
CA TYR A 19 -6.63 27.00 10.28
C TYR A 19 -7.66 28.05 9.91
N GLU A 20 -8.90 27.84 10.32
CA GLU A 20 -10.02 28.73 10.09
C GLU A 20 -10.43 29.42 11.40
N ASN A 21 -10.85 30.68 11.32
CA ASN A 21 -11.56 31.30 12.44
C ASN A 21 -12.97 30.72 12.59
N LEU A 22 -13.59 30.92 13.75
CA LEU A 22 -14.94 30.38 14.04
C LEU A 22 -15.98 30.71 12.95
N LYS A 23 -15.98 31.93 12.39
CA LYS A 23 -16.96 32.36 11.39
C LYS A 23 -16.78 31.60 10.07
N ALA A 24 -15.55 31.45 9.62
CA ALA A 24 -15.20 30.64 8.46
C ALA A 24 -15.56 29.16 8.72
N PHE A 25 -15.15 28.62 9.87
CA PHE A 25 -15.38 27.23 10.23
C PHE A 25 -16.87 26.86 10.31
N THR A 26 -17.72 27.73 10.87
CA THR A 26 -19.18 27.51 10.86
C THR A 26 -19.78 27.52 9.45
N ARG A 27 -19.16 28.24 8.51
CA ARG A 27 -19.59 28.24 7.11
C ARG A 27 -19.16 26.94 6.41
N SER A 28 -17.90 26.53 6.59
CA SER A 28 -17.34 25.30 6.01
C SER A 28 -18.06 24.05 6.52
N THR A 29 -18.29 23.95 7.83
CA THR A 29 -19.02 22.85 8.47
C THR A 29 -20.54 22.90 8.31
N LYS A 30 -21.08 24.01 7.79
CA LYS A 30 -22.53 24.33 7.79
C LYS A 30 -23.19 24.12 9.16
N SER A 31 -22.42 24.30 10.23
CA SER A 31 -22.82 24.00 11.61
C SER A 31 -22.82 25.25 12.48
N SER A 32 -23.74 25.30 13.44
CA SER A 32 -23.82 26.43 14.37
C SER A 32 -22.60 26.49 15.30
N LYS A 33 -22.28 27.68 15.83
CA LYS A 33 -21.26 27.88 16.86
C LYS A 33 -21.44 26.91 18.05
N SER A 34 -22.67 26.74 18.53
CA SER A 34 -22.94 25.89 19.69
C SER A 34 -22.69 24.41 19.39
N THR A 35 -23.01 23.96 18.17
CA THR A 35 -22.70 22.61 17.69
C THR A 35 -21.18 22.37 17.65
N VAL A 36 -20.41 23.31 17.08
CA VAL A 36 -18.95 23.23 17.00
C VAL A 36 -18.33 23.09 18.39
N TYR A 37 -18.65 23.99 19.32
CA TYR A 37 -18.06 23.90 20.68
C TYR A 37 -18.53 22.66 21.46
N ARG A 38 -19.77 22.20 21.25
CA ARG A 38 -20.26 20.96 21.87
C ARG A 38 -19.51 19.74 21.38
N PHE A 39 -19.21 19.67 20.07
CA PHE A 39 -18.38 18.63 19.49
C PHE A 39 -17.00 18.58 20.15
N TYR A 40 -16.30 19.72 20.23
CA TYR A 40 -14.97 19.76 20.83
C TYR A 40 -14.97 19.53 22.34
N LYS A 41 -16.03 19.91 23.06
CA LYS A 41 -16.20 19.58 24.47
C LYS A 41 -16.25 18.07 24.71
N LYS A 42 -16.88 17.33 23.79
CA LYS A 42 -16.94 15.85 23.83
C LYS A 42 -15.65 15.19 23.36
N ASN A 43 -14.87 15.86 22.51
CA ASN A 43 -13.66 15.34 21.89
C ASN A 43 -12.46 16.21 22.27
N SER A 44 -12.02 16.10 23.53
CA SER A 44 -10.95 16.94 24.10
C SER A 44 -9.62 16.83 23.36
N GLN A 45 -9.28 15.66 22.84
CA GLN A 45 -8.09 15.43 22.03
C GLN A 45 -8.08 16.32 20.77
N LEU A 46 -9.17 16.33 20.00
CA LEU A 46 -9.32 17.21 18.83
C LEU A 46 -9.33 18.69 19.21
N PHE A 47 -9.79 19.03 20.42
CA PHE A 47 -9.77 20.42 20.87
C PHE A 47 -8.35 20.92 21.15
N ASN A 48 -7.45 20.04 21.55
CA ASN A 48 -6.03 20.37 21.75
C ASN A 48 -5.31 20.70 20.43
N GLU A 49 -5.85 20.26 19.29
CA GLU A 49 -5.31 20.58 17.96
C GLU A 49 -5.69 22.00 17.49
N THR A 50 -6.67 22.63 18.15
CA THR A 50 -7.04 24.04 17.90
C THR A 50 -6.00 25.00 18.47
N LYS A 51 -5.89 26.20 17.89
CA LYS A 51 -4.90 27.22 18.30
C LYS A 51 -5.57 28.49 18.78
N ILE A 52 -4.92 29.21 19.69
CA ILE A 52 -5.30 30.59 20.05
C ILE A 52 -4.32 31.54 19.38
N LYS A 53 -4.83 32.49 18.58
CA LYS A 53 -4.03 33.56 17.98
C LYS A 53 -4.76 34.89 18.15
N GLY A 54 -4.11 35.86 18.79
CA GLY A 54 -4.72 37.18 19.08
C GLY A 54 -6.01 37.08 19.90
N GLY A 55 -6.04 36.20 20.90
CA GLY A 55 -7.21 35.98 21.77
C GLY A 55 -8.38 35.23 21.11
N LYS A 56 -8.29 34.91 19.81
CA LYS A 56 -9.32 34.17 19.07
C LYS A 56 -8.88 32.74 18.82
N ARG A 57 -9.82 31.80 18.96
CA ARG A 57 -9.59 30.39 18.65
C ARG A 57 -9.69 30.15 17.14
N LEU A 58 -8.76 29.35 16.64
CA LEU A 58 -8.66 28.88 15.28
C LEU A 58 -8.79 27.36 15.25
N PHE A 59 -9.57 26.86 14.31
CA PHE A 59 -9.91 25.44 14.16
C PHE A 59 -9.18 24.87 12.95
N PRO A 60 -8.61 23.66 13.02
CA PRO A 60 -8.05 23.00 11.84
C PRO A 60 -9.11 22.86 10.75
N ALA A 61 -8.80 23.28 9.52
CA ALA A 61 -9.73 23.19 8.39
C ALA A 61 -10.13 21.72 8.12
N ASP A 62 -9.21 20.77 8.30
CA ASP A 62 -9.46 19.35 8.11
C ASP A 62 -10.52 18.77 9.07
N HIS A 63 -10.82 19.46 10.19
CA HIS A 63 -11.87 19.03 11.12
C HIS A 63 -13.29 19.21 10.56
N VAL A 64 -13.44 19.89 9.41
CA VAL A 64 -14.74 20.03 8.73
C VAL A 64 -15.39 18.67 8.48
N LYS A 65 -14.59 17.65 8.16
CA LYS A 65 -15.06 16.28 7.89
C LYS A 65 -15.89 15.68 9.03
N TYR A 66 -15.60 16.01 10.29
CA TYR A 66 -16.34 15.50 11.45
C TYR A 66 -17.77 16.04 11.55
N PHE A 67 -18.10 17.07 10.77
CA PHE A 67 -19.43 17.67 10.70
C PHE A 67 -20.18 17.27 9.42
N ASP A 68 -19.55 16.48 8.55
CA ASP A 68 -20.15 15.92 7.35
C ASP A 68 -20.40 14.42 7.57
N SER A 69 -21.68 14.08 7.74
CA SER A 69 -22.09 12.69 8.00
C SER A 69 -21.78 11.74 6.84
N GLU A 70 -21.81 12.23 5.59
CA GLU A 70 -21.51 11.41 4.41
C GLU A 70 -20.02 11.10 4.35
N THR A 71 -19.18 12.12 4.51
CA THR A 71 -17.72 11.95 4.63
C THR A 71 -17.36 11.02 5.78
N MET A 72 -17.97 11.19 6.96
CA MET A 72 -17.72 10.32 8.12
C MET A 72 -18.17 8.87 7.90
N PHE A 73 -19.30 8.67 7.20
CA PHE A 73 -19.80 7.34 6.89
C PHE A 73 -18.83 6.60 5.96
N GLU A 74 -18.36 7.25 4.90
CA GLU A 74 -17.37 6.66 3.98
C GLU A 74 -16.02 6.44 4.65
N GLU A 75 -15.53 7.35 5.51
CA GLU A 75 -14.32 7.13 6.31
C GLU A 75 -14.46 5.91 7.23
N ASN A 76 -15.58 5.77 7.94
CA ASN A 76 -15.84 4.62 8.82
C ASN A 76 -15.93 3.30 8.03
N LYS A 77 -16.57 3.32 6.86
CA LYS A 77 -16.64 2.16 5.95
C LYS A 77 -15.25 1.72 5.48
N ASN A 78 -14.37 2.66 5.17
CA ASN A 78 -12.98 2.35 4.80
C ASN A 78 -12.20 1.78 6.00
N LEU A 79 -12.31 2.39 7.18
CA LEU A 79 -11.67 1.88 8.41
C LEU A 79 -12.13 0.45 8.75
N ARG A 80 -13.42 0.13 8.55
CA ARG A 80 -13.94 -1.23 8.74
C ARG A 80 -13.32 -2.23 7.78
N LYS A 81 -13.11 -1.86 6.51
CA LYS A 81 -12.42 -2.71 5.52
C LYS A 81 -10.96 -2.94 5.91
N GLU A 82 -10.27 -1.92 6.39
CA GLU A 82 -8.90 -2.02 6.89
C GLU A 82 -8.82 -2.96 8.10
N ILE A 83 -9.69 -2.78 9.10
CA ILE A 83 -9.76 -3.65 10.28
C ILE A 83 -10.03 -5.11 9.86
N GLN A 84 -10.97 -5.35 8.94
CA GLN A 84 -11.24 -6.71 8.48
C GLN A 84 -10.02 -7.32 7.77
N SER A 85 -9.31 -6.53 6.96
CA SER A 85 -8.10 -6.99 6.27
C SER A 85 -6.99 -7.33 7.27
N MET A 86 -6.84 -6.56 8.34
CA MET A 86 -5.90 -6.86 9.42
C MET A 86 -6.26 -8.13 10.19
N ARG A 87 -7.55 -8.38 10.45
CA ARG A 87 -7.99 -9.63 11.10
C ARG A 87 -7.63 -10.85 10.27
N ASN A 88 -7.97 -10.82 8.98
CA ASN A 88 -7.65 -11.95 8.11
C ASN A 88 -6.14 -12.20 8.00
N LEU A 89 -5.33 -11.13 8.03
CA LEU A 89 -3.89 -11.26 8.08
C LEU A 89 -3.43 -11.97 9.36
N ILE A 90 -3.97 -11.61 10.53
CA ILE A 90 -3.65 -12.28 11.80
C ILE A 90 -4.01 -13.77 11.71
N ASP A 91 -5.19 -14.09 11.19
CA ASP A 91 -5.65 -15.47 11.03
C ASP A 91 -4.69 -16.27 10.12
N CYS A 92 -4.22 -15.67 9.02
CA CYS A 92 -3.24 -16.31 8.13
C CYS A 92 -1.84 -16.48 8.74
N LEU A 93 -1.47 -15.64 9.71
CA LEU A 93 -0.16 -15.72 10.37
C LEU A 93 -0.18 -16.61 11.63
N GLU A 94 -1.34 -17.17 12.00
CA GLU A 94 -1.47 -18.08 13.13
C GLU A 94 -0.61 -19.34 12.94
N ASP A 95 -0.62 -19.91 11.74
CA ASP A 95 0.26 -21.03 11.39
C ASP A 95 1.65 -20.53 10.99
N LYS A 96 2.60 -20.66 11.92
CA LYS A 96 4.01 -20.28 11.73
C LYS A 96 4.77 -21.15 10.72
N ASN A 97 4.21 -22.29 10.33
CA ASN A 97 4.82 -23.16 9.32
C ASN A 97 4.24 -22.91 7.91
N SER A 98 3.29 -21.99 7.78
CA SER A 98 2.68 -21.65 6.51
C SER A 98 3.62 -20.87 5.58
N LEU A 99 3.39 -20.98 4.27
CA LEU A 99 4.08 -20.16 3.28
C LEU A 99 3.79 -18.67 3.50
N GLN A 100 2.57 -18.34 3.93
CA GLN A 100 2.12 -16.99 4.27
C GLN A 100 3.00 -16.40 5.38
N TYR A 101 3.23 -17.15 6.45
CA TYR A 101 4.12 -16.74 7.53
C TYR A 101 5.56 -16.59 7.06
N THR A 102 6.03 -17.53 6.23
CA THR A 102 7.38 -17.47 5.66
C THR A 102 7.60 -16.20 4.83
N LEU A 103 6.69 -15.92 3.89
CA LEU A 103 6.72 -14.73 3.05
C LEU A 103 6.52 -13.44 3.86
N TRP A 104 5.79 -13.47 4.97
CA TRP A 104 5.62 -12.35 5.88
C TRP A 104 6.92 -11.96 6.60
N MET A 105 7.72 -12.96 6.98
CA MET A 105 9.00 -12.75 7.66
C MET A 105 10.09 -12.23 6.73
N MET A 106 9.88 -12.30 5.41
CA MET A 106 10.78 -11.78 4.40
C MET A 106 10.63 -10.26 4.22
N GLU A 107 11.74 -9.58 3.94
CA GLU A 107 11.71 -8.18 3.53
C GLU A 107 11.28 -8.03 2.06
N TRP A 108 10.44 -7.04 1.79
CA TRP A 108 9.99 -6.69 0.44
C TRP A 108 10.10 -5.19 0.24
N SER A 109 10.41 -4.78 -0.99
CA SER A 109 10.62 -3.36 -1.34
C SER A 109 9.34 -2.74 -1.89
N PHE A 110 8.72 -3.39 -2.87
CA PHE A 110 7.58 -2.84 -3.60
C PHE A 110 6.47 -3.87 -3.80
N PHE A 111 5.24 -3.36 -3.90
CA PHE A 111 4.06 -4.10 -4.32
C PHE A 111 3.57 -3.54 -5.65
N PHE A 112 3.29 -4.44 -6.59
CA PHE A 112 2.82 -4.13 -7.93
C PHE A 112 1.48 -4.83 -8.22
N THR A 113 0.64 -4.14 -8.98
CA THR A 113 -0.52 -4.73 -9.66
C THR A 113 -0.38 -4.46 -11.16
N ILE A 114 -0.50 -5.52 -11.96
CA ILE A 114 -0.47 -5.47 -13.43
C ILE A 114 -1.86 -5.83 -13.96
N PRO A 115 -2.79 -4.85 -14.04
CA PRO A 115 -4.07 -5.04 -14.69
C PRO A 115 -3.90 -4.96 -16.22
N TYR A 116 -3.66 -6.10 -16.86
CA TYR A 116 -3.46 -6.18 -18.31
C TYR A 116 -4.62 -5.58 -19.09
N LYS A 117 -4.34 -4.77 -20.12
CA LYS A 117 -5.40 -4.18 -20.95
C LYS A 117 -6.13 -5.25 -21.76
N LEU A 118 -5.37 -6.14 -22.39
CA LEU A 118 -5.91 -7.25 -23.16
C LEU A 118 -6.28 -8.43 -22.26
N GLU A 119 -7.30 -9.19 -22.67
CA GLU A 119 -7.67 -10.43 -21.99
C GLU A 119 -6.50 -11.42 -22.06
N ARG A 120 -6.05 -11.89 -20.89
CA ARG A 120 -5.03 -12.94 -20.76
C ARG A 120 -5.58 -14.11 -19.97
N ASN A 121 -5.08 -15.31 -20.27
CA ASN A 121 -5.30 -16.50 -19.46
C ASN A 121 -4.20 -16.67 -18.40
N LYS A 122 -4.43 -17.55 -17.42
CA LYS A 122 -3.49 -17.83 -16.31
C LYS A 122 -2.06 -18.10 -16.79
N LYS A 123 -1.90 -19.01 -17.73
CA LYS A 123 -0.59 -19.38 -18.30
C LYS A 123 0.15 -18.20 -18.95
N SER A 124 -0.58 -17.32 -19.63
CA SER A 124 0.01 -16.11 -20.20
C SER A 124 0.47 -15.15 -19.10
N CYS A 125 -0.32 -14.97 -18.04
CA CYS A 125 0.04 -14.11 -16.91
C CYS A 125 1.28 -14.64 -16.18
N PHE A 126 1.30 -15.96 -15.91
CA PHE A 126 2.45 -16.65 -15.33
C PHE A 126 3.74 -16.39 -16.14
N LYS A 127 3.68 -16.59 -17.46
CA LYS A 127 4.83 -16.30 -18.37
C LYS A 127 5.27 -14.85 -18.33
N GLN A 128 4.36 -13.89 -18.18
CA GLN A 128 4.73 -12.47 -18.07
C GLN A 128 5.51 -12.19 -16.79
N MET A 129 5.15 -12.83 -15.68
CA MET A 129 5.84 -12.68 -14.39
C MET A 129 7.26 -13.26 -14.44
N HIS A 130 7.43 -14.45 -15.01
CA HIS A 130 8.78 -14.97 -15.27
C HIS A 130 9.57 -14.09 -16.25
N GLY A 131 8.93 -13.63 -17.32
CA GLY A 131 9.60 -12.78 -18.32
C GLY A 131 10.12 -11.46 -17.75
N VAL A 132 9.34 -10.79 -16.89
CA VAL A 132 9.80 -9.56 -16.22
C VAL A 132 10.90 -9.88 -15.21
N TYR A 133 10.80 -11.00 -14.47
CA TYR A 133 11.84 -11.41 -13.55
C TYR A 133 13.17 -11.69 -14.28
N ASP A 134 13.15 -12.45 -15.37
CA ASP A 134 14.33 -12.77 -16.19
C ASP A 134 14.94 -11.50 -16.81
N TYR A 135 14.10 -10.56 -17.24
CA TYR A 135 14.54 -9.25 -17.74
C TYR A 135 15.31 -8.46 -16.66
N LEU A 136 14.77 -8.40 -15.43
CA LEU A 136 15.42 -7.73 -14.31
C LEU A 136 16.69 -8.46 -13.88
N LEU A 137 16.65 -9.79 -13.81
CA LEU A 137 17.79 -10.62 -13.45
C LEU A 137 18.96 -10.40 -14.40
N LYS A 138 18.70 -10.35 -15.71
CA LYS A 138 19.74 -10.07 -16.72
C LYS A 138 20.37 -8.68 -16.56
N LYS A 139 19.60 -7.68 -16.10
CA LYS A 139 20.06 -6.29 -15.99
C LYS A 139 20.74 -5.98 -14.65
N TYR A 140 20.30 -6.62 -13.58
CA TYR A 140 20.65 -6.26 -12.21
C TYR A 140 21.14 -7.42 -11.34
N GLY A 141 21.04 -8.67 -11.81
CA GLY A 141 21.30 -9.86 -11.01
C GLY A 141 22.72 -9.97 -10.46
N ASP A 142 23.70 -9.37 -11.13
CA ASP A 142 25.10 -9.31 -10.66
C ASP A 142 25.35 -8.20 -9.62
N ASN A 143 24.43 -7.22 -9.54
CA ASN A 143 24.59 -6.00 -8.76
C ASN A 143 23.75 -5.97 -7.47
N THR A 144 22.66 -6.73 -7.41
CA THR A 144 21.75 -6.77 -6.26
C THR A 144 21.06 -8.11 -6.19
N GLU A 145 20.77 -8.57 -4.96
CA GLU A 145 19.80 -9.65 -4.77
C GLU A 145 18.41 -9.16 -5.21
N LEU A 146 17.73 -10.04 -5.94
CA LEU A 146 16.36 -9.90 -6.40
C LEU A 146 15.56 -11.12 -5.96
N ARG A 147 14.36 -10.85 -5.45
CA ARG A 147 13.38 -11.89 -5.17
C ARG A 147 12.00 -11.37 -5.52
N MET A 148 11.19 -12.22 -6.14
CA MET A 148 9.83 -11.91 -6.54
C MET A 148 8.90 -13.01 -6.04
N PHE A 149 7.76 -12.62 -5.49
CA PHE A 149 6.62 -13.50 -5.30
C PHE A 149 5.45 -12.90 -6.08
N PHE A 150 4.69 -13.72 -6.78
CA PHE A 150 3.52 -13.25 -7.53
C PHE A 150 2.33 -14.19 -7.40
N SER A 151 1.14 -13.64 -7.59
CA SER A 151 -0.12 -14.37 -7.77
C SER A 151 -0.83 -13.91 -9.05
N THR A 152 -1.65 -14.79 -9.61
CA THR A 152 -2.51 -14.53 -10.76
C THR A 152 -3.96 -14.69 -10.33
N GLU A 153 -4.75 -13.62 -10.47
CA GLU A 153 -6.14 -13.58 -10.01
C GLU A 153 -7.09 -13.22 -11.16
N PRO A 154 -8.30 -13.81 -11.20
CA PRO A 154 -9.31 -13.39 -12.17
C PRO A 154 -9.77 -11.95 -11.87
N PHE A 155 -10.10 -11.19 -12.91
CA PHE A 155 -10.79 -9.92 -12.71
C PHE A 155 -12.20 -10.15 -12.14
N THR A 156 -12.65 -9.27 -11.24
CA THR A 156 -13.99 -9.36 -10.64
C THR A 156 -15.08 -8.76 -11.53
N ASP A 157 -14.69 -7.87 -12.45
CA ASP A 157 -15.57 -7.05 -13.29
C ASP A 157 -15.51 -7.40 -14.78
N ARG A 158 -14.57 -8.26 -15.19
CA ARG A 158 -14.41 -8.67 -16.59
C ARG A 158 -13.75 -10.04 -16.73
N LYS A 159 -13.75 -10.57 -17.95
CA LYS A 159 -13.03 -11.80 -18.30
C LYS A 159 -11.52 -11.56 -18.37
N GLY A 160 -10.75 -12.56 -17.96
CA GLY A 160 -9.29 -12.55 -17.97
C GLY A 160 -8.70 -12.47 -16.57
N TYR A 161 -7.38 -12.39 -16.51
CA TYR A 161 -6.59 -12.42 -15.29
C TYR A 161 -5.66 -11.22 -15.19
N HIS A 162 -5.21 -10.92 -13.98
CA HIS A 162 -4.18 -9.93 -13.66
C HIS A 162 -3.16 -10.51 -12.70
N ASN A 163 -2.03 -9.81 -12.54
CA ASN A 163 -1.01 -10.19 -11.58
C ASN A 163 -0.90 -9.19 -10.44
N HIS A 164 -0.70 -9.72 -9.24
CA HIS A 164 -0.10 -9.01 -8.13
C HIS A 164 1.27 -9.59 -7.87
N PHE A 165 2.27 -8.75 -7.60
CA PHE A 165 3.58 -9.25 -7.20
C PHE A 165 4.25 -8.32 -6.20
N VAL A 166 5.10 -8.92 -5.36
CA VAL A 166 6.04 -8.21 -4.50
C VAL A 166 7.44 -8.49 -4.99
N ILE A 167 8.29 -7.47 -4.92
CA ILE A 167 9.70 -7.59 -5.27
C ILE A 167 10.57 -7.04 -4.14
N TYR A 168 11.63 -7.78 -3.83
CA TYR A 168 12.73 -7.36 -2.99
C TYR A 168 13.91 -6.98 -3.87
N ILE A 169 14.53 -5.85 -3.55
CA ILE A 169 15.74 -5.32 -4.17
C ILE A 169 16.64 -4.88 -3.02
N GLU A 170 17.75 -5.61 -2.83
CA GLU A 170 18.71 -5.35 -1.75
C GLU A 170 19.34 -3.96 -1.84
N ASP A 171 19.84 -3.57 -3.01
CA ASP A 171 20.42 -2.24 -3.20
C ASP A 171 19.33 -1.16 -3.36
N LYS A 172 19.14 -0.39 -2.30
CA LYS A 172 18.19 0.74 -2.26
C LYS A 172 18.46 1.81 -3.31
N LYS A 173 19.68 1.94 -3.82
CA LYS A 173 20.02 2.91 -4.88
C LYS A 173 19.41 2.51 -6.23
N LEU A 174 19.14 1.22 -6.44
CA LEU A 174 18.57 0.70 -7.69
C LEU A 174 17.03 0.71 -7.70
N HIS A 175 16.39 1.04 -6.56
CA HIS A 175 14.94 0.99 -6.41
C HIS A 175 14.19 1.77 -7.49
N GLU A 176 14.57 3.02 -7.74
CA GLU A 176 13.92 3.87 -8.75
C GLU A 176 14.09 3.28 -10.16
N GLN A 177 15.31 2.86 -10.51
CA GLN A 177 15.62 2.32 -11.83
C GLN A 177 14.87 1.01 -12.11
N VAL A 178 14.83 0.10 -11.14
CA VAL A 178 14.10 -1.18 -11.25
C VAL A 178 12.60 -0.92 -11.40
N VAL A 179 12.02 0.02 -10.64
CA VAL A 179 10.60 0.38 -10.77
C VAL A 179 10.30 0.94 -12.16
N THR A 180 11.14 1.86 -12.66
CA THR A 180 10.99 2.43 -14.01
C THR A 180 11.08 1.34 -15.08
N ASP A 181 12.04 0.43 -14.97
CA ASP A 181 12.21 -0.66 -15.93
C ASP A 181 11.02 -1.63 -15.96
N ILE A 182 10.41 -1.92 -14.81
CA ILE A 182 9.17 -2.71 -14.74
C ILE A 182 8.03 -1.99 -15.45
N GLN A 183 7.89 -0.68 -15.20
CA GLN A 183 6.86 0.14 -15.85
C GLN A 183 7.07 0.20 -17.36
N GLU A 184 8.32 0.26 -17.82
CA GLU A 184 8.68 0.21 -19.24
C GLU A 184 8.43 -1.16 -19.86
N TYR A 185 8.76 -2.26 -19.16
CA TYR A 185 8.48 -3.62 -19.61
C TYR A 185 6.99 -3.84 -19.88
N PHE A 186 6.12 -3.26 -19.05
CA PHE A 186 4.67 -3.29 -19.18
C PHE A 186 4.07 -1.99 -19.76
N ASN A 187 4.83 -1.24 -20.58
CA ASN A 187 4.39 0.08 -21.06
C ASN A 187 3.05 0.09 -21.82
N TYR A 188 2.67 -1.04 -22.43
CA TYR A 188 1.38 -1.20 -23.11
C TYR A 188 0.23 -1.41 -22.11
N ASP A 189 0.52 -1.90 -20.92
CA ASP A 189 -0.44 -2.18 -19.86
C ASP A 189 -0.49 -1.03 -18.85
N ARG A 190 -1.41 -1.11 -17.88
CA ARG A 190 -1.37 -0.23 -16.71
C ARG A 190 -0.49 -0.91 -15.66
N VAL A 191 0.29 -0.12 -14.93
CA VAL A 191 1.13 -0.59 -13.83
C VAL A 191 0.81 0.25 -12.60
N GLU A 192 0.38 -0.40 -11.54
CA GLU A 192 0.21 0.23 -10.23
C GLU A 192 1.35 -0.21 -9.34
N VAL A 193 2.02 0.74 -8.70
CA VAL A 193 3.17 0.48 -7.81
C VAL A 193 2.98 1.23 -6.50
N SER A 194 3.39 0.59 -5.41
CA SER A 194 3.48 1.20 -4.09
C SER A 194 4.66 0.62 -3.32
N VAL A 195 5.19 1.39 -2.37
CA VAL A 195 6.13 0.85 -1.38
C VAL A 195 5.42 -0.25 -0.60
N TYR A 196 6.08 -1.39 -0.43
CA TYR A 196 5.49 -2.50 0.29
C TYR A 196 5.29 -2.14 1.78
N ASP A 197 4.07 -2.33 2.26
CA ASP A 197 3.70 -2.17 3.66
C ASP A 197 3.26 -3.52 4.18
N LYS A 198 4.11 -4.16 4.99
CA LYS A 198 3.81 -5.47 5.55
C LYS A 198 2.50 -5.45 6.33
N TYR A 199 2.17 -4.37 7.02
CA TYR A 199 0.93 -4.32 7.81
C TYR A 199 -0.34 -4.18 6.96
N LYS A 200 -0.19 -3.95 5.66
CA LYS A 200 -1.29 -3.99 4.70
C LYS A 200 -1.38 -5.37 4.09
N ALA A 201 -2.62 -5.77 3.81
CA ALA A 201 -2.99 -7.09 3.33
C ALA A 201 -2.42 -7.47 1.94
N GLY A 202 -1.42 -6.78 1.37
CA GLY A 202 -0.87 -7.07 0.05
C GLY A 202 -0.41 -8.52 -0.10
N LEU A 203 0.35 -9.03 0.87
CA LEU A 203 0.75 -10.45 0.90
C LEU A 203 -0.45 -11.38 1.10
N PHE A 204 -1.41 -10.96 1.92
CA PHE A 204 -2.65 -11.71 2.17
C PHE A 204 -3.50 -11.84 0.91
N TYR A 205 -3.63 -10.80 0.07
CA TYR A 205 -4.32 -10.88 -1.22
C TYR A 205 -3.69 -11.96 -2.11
N MET A 206 -2.36 -11.97 -2.17
CA MET A 206 -1.62 -12.89 -3.01
C MET A 206 -1.68 -14.35 -2.54
N SER A 207 -2.01 -14.59 -1.27
CA SER A 207 -2.08 -15.92 -0.67
C SER A 207 -3.50 -16.37 -0.28
N LYS A 208 -4.51 -15.62 -0.73
CA LYS A 208 -5.89 -15.67 -0.20
C LYS A 208 -6.71 -16.85 -0.72
N GLU A 209 -6.35 -17.36 -1.88
CA GLU A 209 -6.94 -18.55 -2.47
C GLU A 209 -5.81 -19.55 -2.71
N GLY A 210 -6.09 -20.83 -2.47
CA GLY A 210 -5.10 -21.91 -2.54
C GLY A 210 -4.18 -21.73 -3.74
N LEU A 211 -2.89 -21.65 -3.44
CA LEU A 211 -1.82 -21.46 -4.40
C LEU A 211 -1.74 -22.70 -5.31
N ASN A 212 -2.46 -22.67 -6.44
CA ASN A 212 -2.68 -23.83 -7.30
C ASN A 212 -1.87 -23.73 -8.61
N GLY A 213 -0.88 -24.60 -8.80
CA GLY A 213 -0.18 -24.74 -10.09
C GLY A 213 0.35 -23.42 -10.65
N GLU A 214 -0.08 -23.03 -11.86
CA GLU A 214 0.35 -21.83 -12.59
C GLU A 214 -0.24 -20.50 -12.05
N ASP A 215 -0.85 -20.50 -10.85
CA ASP A 215 -1.44 -19.29 -10.26
C ASP A 215 -0.43 -18.45 -9.48
N TRP A 216 0.75 -18.98 -9.16
CA TRP A 216 1.75 -18.29 -8.34
C TRP A 216 3.15 -18.87 -8.56
N ASP A 217 4.18 -18.08 -8.24
CA ASP A 217 5.52 -18.62 -8.02
C ASP A 217 6.32 -17.71 -7.06
N PHE A 218 7.39 -18.25 -6.53
CA PHE A 218 8.40 -17.56 -5.75
C PHE A 218 9.77 -17.76 -6.41
N ILE A 219 10.35 -16.68 -6.92
CA ILE A 219 11.60 -16.70 -7.69
C ILE A 219 12.63 -15.83 -7.00
N ASN A 220 13.86 -16.30 -6.85
CA ASN A 220 14.97 -15.54 -6.31
C ASN A 220 16.28 -15.84 -7.05
N ASN A 221 17.25 -14.95 -6.90
CA ASN A 221 18.60 -15.13 -7.47
C ASN A 221 19.65 -15.31 -6.38
N SER A 222 19.23 -15.54 -5.14
CA SER A 222 20.15 -15.82 -4.05
C SER A 222 21.01 -17.01 -4.46
N LYS A 223 22.33 -16.81 -4.43
CA LYS A 223 23.28 -17.90 -4.61
C LYS A 223 22.93 -18.92 -3.54
N ASN A 224 22.54 -20.14 -3.94
CA ASN A 224 22.64 -21.28 -3.05
C ASN A 224 24.11 -21.36 -2.64
N THR A 225 24.46 -20.80 -1.47
CA THR A 225 25.62 -21.29 -0.73
C THR A 225 25.22 -22.68 -0.28
N THR A 226 25.41 -23.66 -1.16
CA THR A 226 25.62 -25.04 -0.74
C THR A 226 26.79 -24.97 0.24
N SER A 227 26.48 -25.12 1.52
CA SER A 227 27.43 -25.69 2.46
C SER A 227 27.62 -27.15 2.06
N ASP A 228 28.39 -27.36 0.98
CA ASP A 228 29.24 -28.53 0.87
C ASP A 228 30.41 -28.27 1.81
N GLU A 229 30.22 -28.53 3.10
CA GLU A 229 31.31 -28.72 4.04
C GLU A 229 31.13 -30.09 4.72
N SER A 230 31.86 -31.05 4.15
CA SER A 230 32.47 -32.26 4.73
C SER A 230 31.60 -33.24 5.53
#